data_AF-A0A3N5LIG4-F1
#
_entry.id   AF-A0A3N5LIG4-F1
#
_cell.length_a   1.000
_cell.length_b   1.000
_cell.length_c   1.000
_cell.angle_alpha   90.00
_cell.angle_beta   90.00
_cell.angle_gamma   90.00
#
_symmetry.space_group_name_H-M   'P 1'
#
loop_
_entity.id
_entity.type
_entity.pdbx_description
1 polymer ?
#
loop_
_entity_poly.entity_id
_entity_poly.type
_entity_poly.pdbx_seq_one_letter_code
_entity_poly.pdbx_strand_id
1 'polypeptide(L)' 'MEQGLDRRNGTRALKIALAVTALFMIVEFVGGLWTNSLALTADAGHMLTDVAALGLSLFAAWFIRRPATPEKTYGYFRV' A
#
# COMPACT_ATOMS: atom_id res chain seq x y z
N MET A 1 -4.74 -24.53 8.20
CA MET A 1 -5.64 -23.75 9.08
C MET A 1 -4.75 -22.61 9.57
N GLU A 2 -4.75 -21.41 8.99
CA GLU A 2 -5.68 -20.30 9.24
C GLU A 2 -5.53 -19.23 8.14
N GLN A 3 -6.37 -19.25 7.09
CA GLN A 3 -6.51 -18.11 6.15
C GLN A 3 -7.96 -17.63 6.17
N GLY A 4 -8.38 -17.17 7.35
CA GLY A 4 -9.66 -16.50 7.55
C GLY A 4 -9.43 -15.02 7.80
N LEU A 5 -9.16 -14.22 6.76
CA LEU A 5 -9.13 -12.76 6.88
C LEU A 5 -10.19 -12.15 5.96
N ASP A 6 -11.36 -12.04 6.57
CA ASP A 6 -12.51 -11.17 6.30
C ASP A 6 -12.35 -10.19 5.11
N ARG A 7 -12.93 -10.58 3.96
CA ARG A 7 -12.96 -9.84 2.67
C ARG A 7 -13.72 -8.50 2.70
N ARG A 8 -14.25 -8.08 3.85
CA ARG A 8 -15.14 -6.91 3.96
C ARG A 8 -14.43 -5.59 4.31
N ASN A 9 -13.12 -5.62 4.56
CA ASN A 9 -12.31 -4.47 4.98
C ASN A 9 -11.14 -4.15 4.03
N GLY A 10 -11.26 -4.42 2.73
CA GLY A 10 -10.16 -4.35 1.76
C GLY A 10 -9.32 -3.08 1.84
N THR A 11 -9.94 -1.90 2.02
CA THR A 11 -9.21 -0.63 2.16
C THR A 11 -8.48 -0.46 3.49
N ARG A 12 -9.01 -1.03 4.60
CA ARG A 12 -8.32 -1.01 5.91
C ARG A 12 -7.15 -1.97 5.93
N ALA A 13 -7.34 -3.19 5.42
CA ALA A 13 -6.27 -4.18 5.30
C ALA A 13 -5.13 -3.67 4.40
N LEU A 14 -5.46 -3.01 3.28
CA LEU A 14 -4.47 -2.42 2.38
C LEU A 14 -3.66 -1.30 3.05
N LYS A 15 -4.31 -0.44 3.86
CA LYS A 15 -3.63 0.60 4.64
C LYS A 15 -2.68 0.02 5.68
N ILE A 16 -3.09 -1.05 6.38
CA ILE A 16 -2.25 -1.71 7.38
C ILE A 16 -1.05 -2.38 6.69
N ALA A 17 -1.27 -3.11 5.59
CA ALA A 17 -0.21 -3.72 4.82
C ALA A 17 0.80 -2.67 4.33
N LEU A 18 0.33 -1.57 3.73
CA LEU A 18 1.18 -0.44 3.32
C LEU A 18 2.00 0.12 4.49
N ALA A 19 1.38 0.34 5.65
CA ALA A 19 2.06 0.89 6.81
C ALA A 19 3.15 -0.05 7.35
N VAL A 20 2.87 -1.35 7.43
CA VAL A 20 3.84 -2.35 7.90
C VAL A 20 5.00 -2.49 6.92
N THR A 21 4.72 -2.64 5.62
CA THR A 21 5.78 -2.76 4.60
C THR A 21 6.63 -1.50 4.51
N ALA A 22 6.02 -0.31 4.59
CA ALA A 22 6.77 0.95 4.60
C ALA A 22 7.68 1.08 5.82
N LEU A 23 7.24 0.61 7.00
CA LEU A 23 8.07 0.61 8.20
C LEU A 23 9.28 -0.32 8.05
N PHE A 24 9.06 -1.55 7.58
CA PHE A 24 10.14 -2.50 7.32
C PHE A 24 11.15 -1.95 6.31
N MET A 25 10.66 -1.41 5.19
CA MET A 25 11.49 -0.75 4.18
C MET A 25 12.40 0.33 4.78
N ILE A 26 11.89 1.19 5.69
CA ILE A 26 12.72 2.22 6.35
C ILE A 26 13.80 1.57 7.22
N VAL A 27 13.44 0.54 8.00
CA VAL A 27 14.39 -0.17 8.88
C VAL A 27 15.50 -0.84 8.06
N GLU A 28 15.16 -1.49 6.96
CA GLU A 28 16.12 -2.19 6.09
C GLU A 28 16.97 -1.22 5.28
N PHE A 29 16.41 -0.09 4.85
CA PHE A 29 17.17 0.98 4.21
C PHE A 29 18.21 1.58 5.17
N VAL A 30 17.80 1.93 6.39
CA VAL A 30 18.72 2.48 7.40
C VAL A 30 19.74 1.43 7.85
N GLY A 31 19.32 0.18 8.06
CA GLY A 31 20.20 -0.94 8.38
C GLY A 31 21.20 -1.26 7.27
N GLY A 32 20.77 -1.17 6.01
CA GLY A 32 21.62 -1.35 4.83
C GLY A 32 22.69 -0.27 4.71
N LEU A 33 22.32 0.99 4.99
CA LEU A 33 23.26 2.10 5.05
C LEU A 33 24.26 1.96 6.20
N TRP A 34 23.82 1.57 7.40
CA TRP A 34 24.71 1.35 8.55
C TRP A 34 25.67 0.19 8.37
N THR A 35 25.21 -0.90 7.74
CA THR A 35 26.05 -2.08 7.47
C THR A 35 26.86 -1.95 6.18
N ASN A 36 26.68 -0.85 5.43
CA ASN A 36 27.25 -0.60 4.11
C ASN A 36 27.06 -1.80 3.15
N SER A 37 25.91 -2.47 3.28
CA SER A 37 25.61 -3.72 2.61
C SER A 37 24.71 -3.49 1.39
N LEU A 38 25.26 -3.78 0.22
CA LEU A 38 24.53 -3.70 -1.05
C LEU A 38 23.37 -4.71 -1.11
N ALA A 39 23.47 -5.83 -0.38
CA ALA A 39 22.43 -6.85 -0.34
C ALA A 39 21.15 -6.34 0.34
N LEU A 40 21.28 -5.72 1.52
CA LEU A 40 20.15 -5.12 2.24
C LEU A 40 19.57 -3.91 1.50
N THR A 41 20.44 -3.10 0.89
CA THR A 41 20.01 -1.93 0.11
C THR A 41 19.26 -2.34 -1.15
N ALA A 42 19.68 -3.41 -1.83
CA ALA A 42 18.97 -3.97 -2.98
C ALA A 42 17.59 -4.54 -2.59
N ASP A 43 17.50 -5.23 -1.45
CA ASP A 43 16.24 -5.75 -0.93
C ASP A 43 15.26 -4.61 -0.57
N ALA A 44 15.75 -3.57 0.12
CA ALA A 44 14.99 -2.35 0.40
C ALA A 44 14.50 -1.64 -0.88
N GLY A 45 15.29 -1.67 -1.95
CA GLY A 45 14.92 -1.10 -3.25
C GLY A 45 13.75 -1.83 -3.93
N HIS A 46 13.65 -3.15 -3.79
CA HIS A 46 12.49 -3.90 -4.28
C HIS A 46 11.23 -3.54 -3.49
N MET A 47 11.33 -3.56 -2.16
CA MET A 47 10.22 -3.18 -1.26
C MET A 47 9.74 -1.74 -1.47
N LEU A 48 10.64 -0.82 -1.85
CA LEU A 48 10.26 0.54 -2.22
C LEU A 48 9.26 0.57 -3.38
N THR A 49 9.45 -0.30 -4.38
CA THR A 49 8.55 -0.38 -5.54
C THR A 49 7.18 -0.93 -5.13
N ASP A 50 7.15 -1.91 -4.23
CA ASP A 50 5.90 -2.46 -3.69
C ASP A 50 5.13 -1.42 -2.87
N VAL A 51 5.81 -0.69 -2.00
CA VAL A 51 5.22 0.41 -1.21
C VAL A 51 4.73 1.53 -2.13
N ALA A 52 5.48 1.88 -3.17
CA ALA A 52 5.06 2.87 -4.15
C ALA A 52 3.81 2.41 -4.92
N ALA A 53 3.74 1.14 -5.32
CA ALA A 53 2.57 0.57 -6.00
C ALA A 53 1.33 0.58 -5.09
N LEU A 54 1.47 0.13 -3.83
CA LEU A 54 0.39 0.17 -2.83
C LEU A 54 -0.04 1.60 -2.50
N GLY A 55 0.93 2.53 -2.38
CA GLY A 55 0.69 3.94 -2.14
C GLY A 55 -0.06 4.61 -3.30
N LEU A 56 0.34 4.32 -4.54
CA LEU A 56 -0.34 4.82 -5.74
C LEU A 56 -1.75 4.23 -5.87
N SER A 57 -1.93 2.95 -5.55
CA SER A 57 -3.24 2.29 -5.55
C SER A 57 -4.17 2.90 -4.50
N LEU A 58 -3.66 3.18 -3.30
CA LEU A 58 -4.42 3.89 -2.26
C LEU A 58 -4.70 5.35 -2.64
N PHE A 59 -3.75 6.02 -3.29
CA PHE A 59 -3.91 7.38 -3.80
C PHE A 59 -4.98 7.43 -4.89
N ALA A 60 -4.97 6.50 -5.85
CA ALA A 60 -6.00 6.36 -6.87
C ALA A 60 -7.37 6.05 -6.26
N ALA A 61 -7.44 5.13 -5.30
CA ALA A 61 -8.67 4.82 -4.57
C ALA A 61 -9.20 6.03 -3.78
N TRP A 62 -8.31 6.85 -3.21
CA TRP A 62 -8.67 8.11 -2.56
C TRP A 62 -9.12 9.17 -3.57
N PHE A 63 -8.47 9.26 -4.72
CA PHE A 63 -8.79 10.19 -5.79
C PHE A 63 -10.17 9.92 -6.38
N ILE A 64 -10.48 8.64 -6.64
CA ILE A 64 -11.81 8.19 -7.11
C ILE A 64 -12.88 8.37 -6.02
N ARG A 65 -12.49 8.32 -4.73
CA ARG A 65 -13.39 8.60 -3.59
C ARG A 65 -13.64 10.09 -3.35
N ARG A 66 -12.90 11.01 -3.96
CA ARG A 66 -13.34 12.42 -3.99
C ARG A 66 -14.65 12.46 -4.77
N PRO A 67 -15.68 13.16 -4.26
CA PRO A 67 -17.01 13.13 -4.85
C PRO A 67 -16.92 13.60 -6.31
N ALA A 68 -17.39 12.77 -7.23
CA ALA A 68 -17.78 13.25 -8.54
C ALA A 68 -18.85 14.32 -8.31
N THR A 69 -18.56 15.53 -8.79
CA THR A 69 -19.51 16.65 -8.89
C THR A 69 -20.86 16.10 -9.38
N PRO A 70 -22.01 16.57 -8.84
CA PRO A 70 -23.35 16.00 -9.02
C PRO A 70 -23.93 16.18 -10.44
N GLU A 71 -23.19 15.86 -11.49
CA GLU A 71 -23.61 16.01 -12.89
C GLU A 71 -23.51 14.70 -13.69
N LYS A 72 -23.34 13.54 -13.04
CA LYS A 72 -23.42 12.22 -13.71
C LYS A 72 -24.36 11.27 -12.95
N THR A 73 -25.60 11.29 -13.43
CA THR A 73 -26.85 10.60 -13.07
C THR A 73 -26.86 9.07 -13.04
N TYR A 74 -25.73 8.35 -13.03
CA TYR A 74 -25.78 6.88 -12.93
C TYR A 74 -25.00 6.36 -11.74
N GLY A 75 -25.75 6.03 -10.68
CA GLY A 75 -25.25 5.38 -9.48
C GLY A 75 -24.58 4.06 -9.79
N TYR A 76 -23.46 3.80 -9.13
CA TYR A 76 -22.87 2.48 -9.09
C TYR A 76 -23.06 1.86 -7.72
N PHE A 77 -24.31 1.48 -7.52
CA PHE A 77 -24.69 0.28 -6.81
C PHE A 77 -23.96 -0.90 -7.47
N ARG A 78 -22.85 -1.41 -6.91
CA ARG A 78 -22.36 -2.78 -7.17
C ARG A 78 -21.53 -3.31 -5.98
N VAL A 79 -22.14 -4.31 -5.34
CA VAL A 79 -21.65 -5.51 -4.61
C VAL A 79 -20.17 -5.57 -4.22
#